data_AF-V9E6G5-F1
#
_entry.id   AF-V9E6G5-F1
#
_cell.length_a   1.000
_cell.length_b   1.000
_cell.length_c   1.000
_cell.angle_alpha   90.00
_cell.angle_beta   90.00
_cell.angle_gamma   90.00
#
_symmetry.space_group_name_H-M   'P 1'
#
loop_
_entity.id
_entity.type
_entity.pdbx_description
1 polymer ?
#
loop_
_entity_poly.entity_id
_entity_poly.type
_entity_poly.pdbx_seq_one_letter_code
_entity_poly.pdbx_strand_id
1 'polypeptide(L)'
;MDIGDVVGEYTGKLSEWSARLPVQPDQALKENSGYTLLYNAKSKNRKYVYVDAAQCGSITRFVSHACDPNAVFVELQNRSSVKVLIKMIKDVKAGAEITVHYGNERWFNCACDECWQDGEATTATE
;
A
#
# COMPACT_ATOMS: atom_id res chain seq x y z
N MET A 1 3.70 6.92 18.83
CA MET A 1 2.45 6.22 18.50
C MET A 1 2.63 4.81 18.98
N ASP A 2 1.61 4.29 19.62
CA ASP A 2 1.66 3.01 20.30
C ASP A 2 0.98 1.93 19.43
N ILE A 3 1.28 0.67 19.70
CA ILE A 3 0.64 -0.46 19.04
C ILE A 3 -0.87 -0.32 19.16
N GLY A 4 -1.54 -0.42 18.02
CA GLY A 4 -2.99 -0.32 17.94
C GLY A 4 -3.53 1.06 17.60
N ASP A 5 -2.70 2.11 17.70
CA ASP A 5 -3.09 3.46 17.27
C ASP A 5 -3.47 3.47 15.79
N VAL A 6 -4.46 4.29 15.46
CA VAL A 6 -4.89 4.54 14.08
C VAL A 6 -4.19 5.79 13.57
N VAL A 7 -3.40 5.64 12.50
CA VAL A 7 -2.72 6.74 11.82
C VAL A 7 -3.70 7.56 11.00
N GLY A 8 -4.59 6.88 10.27
CA GLY A 8 -5.59 7.53 9.44
C GLY A 8 -6.27 6.55 8.49
N GLU A 9 -7.26 7.05 7.76
CA GLU A 9 -7.93 6.33 6.69
C GLU A 9 -7.17 6.48 5.37
N TYR A 10 -6.93 5.35 4.70
CA TYR A 10 -6.43 5.32 3.33
C TYR A 10 -7.58 5.59 2.35
N THR A 11 -7.78 6.88 2.07
CA THR A 11 -8.88 7.35 1.23
C THR A 11 -8.47 7.46 -0.23
N GLY A 12 -9.46 7.27 -1.10
CA GLY A 12 -9.35 7.64 -2.50
C GLY A 12 -10.57 7.26 -3.30
N LYS A 13 -10.44 7.27 -4.63
CA LYS A 13 -11.53 6.91 -5.54
C LYS A 13 -11.75 5.41 -5.49
N LEU A 14 -12.98 4.99 -5.18
CA LEU A 14 -13.36 3.58 -5.25
C LEU A 14 -13.76 3.18 -6.68
N SER A 15 -13.30 2.01 -7.12
CA SER A 15 -13.68 1.40 -8.40
C SER A 15 -13.98 -0.09 -8.25
N GLU A 16 -14.90 -0.61 -9.07
CA GLU A 16 -15.30 -2.02 -9.06
C GLU A 16 -14.91 -2.74 -10.34
N TRP A 17 -14.37 -3.95 -10.22
CA TRP A 17 -13.89 -4.76 -11.34
C TRP A 17 -14.37 -6.21 -11.25
N SER A 18 -14.74 -6.79 -12.39
CA SER A 18 -15.28 -8.17 -12.46
C SER A 18 -14.22 -9.25 -12.21
N ALA A 19 -12.96 -8.97 -12.54
CA ALA A 19 -11.81 -9.83 -12.27
C ALA A 19 -10.79 -9.10 -11.39
N ARG A 20 -9.90 -9.84 -10.73
CA ARG A 20 -8.67 -9.22 -10.22
C ARG A 20 -7.95 -8.68 -11.44
N LEU A 21 -7.46 -7.45 -11.34
CA LEU A 21 -6.44 -7.02 -12.29
C LEU A 21 -5.33 -8.08 -12.23
N PRO A 22 -5.01 -8.77 -13.35
CA PRO A 22 -3.86 -9.64 -13.38
C PRO A 22 -2.66 -8.80 -12.97
N VAL A 23 -1.64 -9.43 -12.38
CA VAL A 23 -0.31 -8.83 -12.26
C VAL A 23 -0.01 -8.18 -13.62
N GLN A 24 0.12 -6.86 -13.59
CA GLN A 24 -0.41 -5.95 -14.61
C GLN A 24 0.16 -6.17 -16.02
N PRO A 25 -0.66 -6.12 -17.10
CA PRO A 25 -0.13 -5.91 -18.45
C PRO A 25 0.58 -4.55 -18.54
N ASP A 26 1.59 -4.40 -19.41
CA ASP A 26 2.49 -3.24 -19.53
C ASP A 26 1.81 -1.85 -19.53
N GLN A 27 0.56 -1.78 -19.97
CA GLN A 27 -0.26 -0.56 -19.94
C GLN A 27 -0.61 -0.11 -18.51
N ALA A 28 -0.89 -1.06 -17.62
CA ALA A 28 -1.15 -0.78 -16.21
C ALA A 28 0.14 -0.56 -15.42
N LEU A 29 1.31 -1.06 -15.86
CA LEU A 29 2.63 -0.62 -15.36
C LEU A 29 2.90 0.86 -15.69
N LYS A 30 2.38 1.36 -16.83
CA LYS A 30 2.39 2.79 -17.17
C LYS A 30 1.47 3.65 -16.29
N GLU A 31 0.43 3.05 -15.71
CA GLU A 31 -0.55 3.72 -14.85
C GLU A 31 -0.53 3.22 -13.40
N ASN A 32 0.50 2.46 -13.01
CA ASN A 32 0.67 1.94 -11.65
C ASN A 32 1.00 3.12 -10.75
N SER A 33 -0.04 3.84 -10.36
CA SER A 33 0.04 5.13 -9.70
C SER A 33 0.70 5.05 -8.33
N GLY A 34 1.13 3.87 -7.88
CA GLY A 34 1.67 3.63 -6.55
C GLY A 34 0.73 3.88 -5.39
N TYR A 35 -0.52 4.23 -5.69
CA TYR A 35 -1.53 4.62 -4.72
C TYR A 35 -2.76 3.69 -4.73
N THR A 36 -2.73 2.61 -5.52
CA THR A 36 -3.86 1.68 -5.64
C THR A 36 -3.77 0.54 -4.62
N LEU A 37 -4.87 0.29 -3.89
CA LEU A 37 -4.98 -0.81 -2.94
C LEU A 37 -6.26 -1.61 -3.19
N LEU A 38 -6.14 -2.95 -3.16
CA LEU A 38 -7.25 -3.88 -3.29
C LEU A 38 -7.89 -4.15 -1.93
N TYR A 39 -9.22 -4.02 -1.84
CA TYR A 39 -9.99 -4.47 -0.68
C TYR A 39 -10.18 -5.99 -0.73
N ASN A 40 -10.08 -6.64 0.42
CA ASN A 40 -10.51 -8.00 0.68
C ASN A 40 -12.04 -8.11 0.57
N ALA A 41 -12.77 -7.11 1.08
CA ALA A 41 -14.20 -7.02 0.92
C ALA A 41 -14.60 -6.87 -0.56
N LYS A 42 -15.64 -7.61 -0.93
CA LYS A 42 -16.27 -7.52 -2.25
C LYS A 42 -17.38 -6.47 -2.25
N SER A 43 -17.65 -5.90 -3.42
CA SER A 43 -18.86 -5.08 -3.58
C SER A 43 -20.12 -5.93 -3.43
N LYS A 44 -21.28 -5.28 -3.29
CA LYS A 44 -22.60 -5.95 -3.26
C LYS A 44 -22.82 -6.83 -4.50
N ASN A 45 -22.21 -6.47 -5.62
CA ASN A 45 -22.26 -7.21 -6.87
C ASN A 45 -21.17 -8.29 -6.99
N ARG A 46 -20.51 -8.64 -5.87
CA ARG A 46 -19.40 -9.61 -5.78
C ARG A 46 -18.16 -9.25 -6.61
N LYS A 47 -18.01 -7.98 -7.00
CA LYS A 47 -16.87 -7.45 -7.75
C LYS A 47 -15.71 -7.10 -6.82
N TYR A 48 -14.49 -7.15 -7.36
CA TYR A 48 -13.29 -6.67 -6.68
C TYR A 48 -13.36 -5.15 -6.54
N VAL A 49 -12.95 -4.62 -5.38
CA VAL A 49 -13.01 -3.19 -5.08
C VAL A 49 -11.60 -2.67 -4.87
N TYR A 50 -11.24 -1.61 -5.58
CA TYR A 50 -9.95 -0.95 -5.45
C TYR A 50 -10.16 0.49 -4.98
N VAL A 51 -9.28 0.96 -4.11
CA VAL A 51 -9.11 2.38 -3.80
C VAL A 51 -7.89 2.91 -4.53
N ASP A 52 -8.04 4.03 -5.24
CA ASP A 52 -6.93 4.74 -5.89
C ASP A 52 -6.81 6.15 -5.28
N ALA A 53 -5.68 6.39 -4.61
CA ALA A 53 -5.41 7.65 -3.92
C ALA A 53 -4.62 8.68 -4.77
N ALA A 54 -4.37 8.40 -6.05
CA ALA A 54 -3.49 9.24 -6.89
C ALA A 54 -4.01 10.66 -7.11
N GLN A 55 -5.30 10.81 -7.41
CA GLN A 55 -5.94 12.09 -7.72
C GLN A 55 -6.73 12.66 -6.56
N CYS A 56 -7.21 11.79 -5.67
CA CYS A 56 -7.92 12.18 -4.46
C CYS A 56 -7.56 11.19 -3.36
N GLY A 57 -7.04 11.69 -2.25
CA GLY A 57 -6.61 10.87 -1.13
C GLY A 57 -6.18 11.74 0.06
N SER A 58 -5.98 11.12 1.21
CA SER A 58 -5.53 11.80 2.42
C SER A 58 -4.00 11.83 2.51
N ILE A 59 -3.46 12.33 3.62
CA ILE A 59 -2.03 12.30 3.91
C ILE A 59 -1.44 10.89 3.89
N THR A 60 -2.26 9.87 4.17
CA THR A 60 -1.82 8.46 4.23
C THR A 60 -1.38 7.90 2.89
N ARG A 61 -1.65 8.59 1.78
CA ARG A 61 -1.17 8.17 0.46
C ARG A 61 0.36 8.18 0.36
N PHE A 62 1.03 8.98 1.19
CA PHE A 62 2.49 9.10 1.22
C PHE A 62 3.18 8.07 2.12
N VAL A 63 2.44 7.16 2.77
CA VAL A 63 3.04 6.14 3.64
C VAL A 63 3.82 5.16 2.80
N SER A 64 5.14 5.14 2.96
CA SER A 64 6.06 4.35 2.16
C SER A 64 6.02 2.86 2.50
N HIS A 65 6.68 2.09 1.64
CA HIS A 65 6.90 0.66 1.85
C HIS A 65 8.13 0.38 2.72
N ALA A 66 8.02 -0.60 3.62
CA ALA A 66 9.16 -1.33 4.19
C ALA A 66 8.88 -2.85 4.23
N CYS A 67 9.92 -3.67 4.12
CA CYS A 67 9.82 -5.13 4.25
C CYS A 67 9.46 -5.55 5.68
N ASP A 68 9.99 -4.86 6.68
CA ASP A 68 9.62 -4.99 8.10
C ASP A 68 8.88 -3.71 8.60
N PRO A 69 7.60 -3.53 8.26
CA PRO A 69 6.88 -2.28 8.54
C PRO A 69 6.51 -2.10 10.03
N ASN A 70 6.13 -0.88 10.39
CA ASN A 70 5.58 -0.55 11.71
C ASN A 70 4.06 -0.32 11.72
N ALA A 71 3.42 -0.28 10.56
CA ALA A 71 1.97 -0.20 10.41
C ALA A 71 1.44 -1.18 9.34
N VAL A 72 0.11 -1.38 9.34
CA VAL A 72 -0.58 -2.26 8.40
C VAL A 72 -1.90 -1.66 7.93
N PHE A 73 -2.31 -1.99 6.71
CA PHE A 73 -3.66 -1.72 6.23
C PHE A 73 -4.66 -2.69 6.85
N VAL A 74 -5.72 -2.15 7.45
CA VAL A 74 -6.81 -2.94 8.06
C VAL A 74 -8.14 -2.49 7.50
N GLU A 75 -8.92 -3.42 6.96
CA GLU A 75 -10.30 -3.17 6.62
C GLU A 75 -11.18 -3.16 7.87
N LEU A 76 -11.94 -2.07 8.01
CA LEU A 76 -12.93 -1.90 9.07
C LEU A 76 -14.29 -1.61 8.44
N GLN A 77 -15.27 -2.39 8.85
CA GLN A 77 -16.65 -2.16 8.46
C GLN A 77 -17.28 -1.12 9.40
N ASN A 78 -17.70 0.01 8.84
CA ASN A 78 -18.51 1.00 9.53
C ASN A 78 -19.92 1.02 8.92
N ARG A 79 -20.88 0.44 9.65
CA ARG A 79 -22.27 0.27 9.18
C ARG A 79 -22.31 -0.45 7.82
N SER A 80 -22.66 0.28 6.77
CA SER A 80 -22.83 -0.22 5.40
C SER A 80 -21.63 0.01 4.50
N SER A 81 -20.53 0.60 4.99
CA SER A 81 -19.31 0.81 4.23
C SER A 81 -18.11 0.10 4.85
N VAL A 82 -17.19 -0.32 3.99
CA VAL A 82 -15.85 -0.79 4.39
C VAL A 82 -14.87 0.34 4.10
N LYS A 83 -13.96 0.57 5.04
CA LYS A 83 -12.88 1.54 4.94
C LYS A 83 -11.56 0.84 5.23
N VAL A 84 -10.47 1.33 4.64
CA VAL A 84 -9.13 0.87 4.96
C VAL A 84 -8.47 1.89 5.86
N LEU A 85 -8.07 1.47 7.06
CA LEU A 85 -7.28 2.27 7.98
C LEU A 85 -5.83 1.81 8.00
N ILE A 86 -4.92 2.71 8.30
CA ILE A 86 -3.54 2.38 8.65
C ILE A 86 -3.44 2.30 10.17
N LYS A 87 -3.09 1.12 10.68
CA LYS A 87 -3.02 0.82 12.11
C LYS A 87 -1.59 0.44 12.50
N MET A 88 -1.10 0.98 13.59
CA MET A 88 0.23 0.67 14.13
C MET A 88 0.29 -0.76 14.65
N ILE A 89 1.36 -1.47 14.30
CA ILE A 89 1.68 -2.83 14.77
C ILE A 89 2.97 -2.87 15.60
N LYS A 90 3.70 -1.75 15.68
CA LYS A 90 4.87 -1.53 16.55
C LYS A 90 4.79 -0.16 17.20
N ASP A 91 5.36 -0.02 18.40
CA ASP A 91 5.53 1.28 19.05
C ASP A 91 6.62 2.09 18.33
N VAL A 92 6.37 3.37 18.10
CA VAL A 92 7.34 4.28 17.46
C VAL A 92 7.42 5.61 18.17
N LYS A 93 8.64 6.18 18.22
CA LYS A 93 8.91 7.51 18.75
C LYS A 93 8.49 8.60 17.77
N ALA A 94 8.28 9.82 18.27
CA ALA A 94 8.03 10.96 17.41
C ALA A 94 9.19 11.16 16.40
N GLY A 95 8.84 11.45 15.14
CA GLY A 95 9.81 11.60 14.05
C GLY A 95 10.16 10.30 13.31
N ALA A 96 9.75 9.12 13.81
CA ALA A 96 9.87 7.88 13.05
C ALA A 96 8.96 7.91 11.81
N GLU A 97 9.46 7.43 10.67
CA GLU A 97 8.63 7.22 9.49
C GLU A 97 7.63 6.09 9.73
N ILE A 98 6.39 6.29 9.29
CA ILE A 98 5.36 5.24 9.31
C ILE A 98 5.42 4.52 7.96
N THR A 99 5.53 3.20 8.00
CA THR A 99 5.67 2.36 6.80
C THR A 99 4.73 1.16 6.84
N VAL A 100 4.39 0.64 5.65
CA VAL A 100 3.50 -0.51 5.46
C VAL A 100 4.09 -1.51 4.47
N HIS A 101 3.57 -2.74 4.45
CA HIS A 101 3.96 -3.72 3.44
C HIS A 101 3.05 -3.59 2.19
N TYR A 102 3.62 -3.32 1.02
CA TYR A 102 2.85 -3.17 -0.24
C TYR A 102 2.47 -4.50 -0.89
N GLY A 103 3.05 -5.60 -0.43
CA GLY A 103 2.94 -6.92 -1.06
C GLY A 103 4.22 -7.29 -1.79
N ASN A 104 4.30 -8.54 -2.24
CA ASN A 104 5.52 -9.07 -2.85
C ASN A 104 5.69 -8.59 -4.30
N GLU A 105 4.58 -8.37 -4.99
CA GLU A 105 4.54 -7.88 -6.37
C GLU A 105 4.59 -6.35 -6.37
N ARG A 106 5.72 -5.79 -6.81
CA ARG A 106 6.01 -4.34 -6.78
C ARG A 106 6.63 -3.92 -8.12
N TRP A 107 6.41 -2.66 -8.52
CA TRP A 107 6.93 -2.07 -9.76
C TRP A 107 8.23 -1.26 -9.55
N PHE A 108 8.79 -1.30 -8.34
CA PHE A 108 10.01 -0.60 -7.96
C PHE A 108 10.89 -1.49 -7.09
N ASN A 109 12.20 -1.21 -7.07
CA ASN A 109 13.14 -1.85 -6.17
C ASN A 109 12.96 -1.28 -4.76
N CYS A 110 12.74 -2.15 -3.78
CA CYS A 110 12.61 -1.73 -2.39
C CYS A 110 13.94 -1.12 -1.90
N ALA A 111 13.86 0.05 -1.28
CA ALA A 111 15.01 0.77 -0.72
C ALA A 111 14.95 0.86 0.82
N CYS A 112 14.18 -0.02 1.48
CA CYS A 112 14.25 -0.14 2.94
C CYS A 112 15.61 -0.71 3.36
N ASP A 113 16.00 -0.51 4.61
CA ASP A 113 17.30 -0.91 5.15
C ASP A 113 17.66 -2.38 4.86
N GLU A 114 16.67 -3.28 4.85
CA GLU A 114 16.88 -4.71 4.55
C GLU A 114 17.16 -5.00 3.06
N CYS A 115 16.69 -4.14 2.16
CA CYS A 115 16.79 -4.32 0.71
C CYS A 115 17.84 -3.42 0.05
N TRP A 116 18.22 -2.32 0.72
CA TRP A 116 19.27 -1.44 0.24
C TRP A 116 20.62 -2.15 0.37
N GLN A 117 21.10 -2.72 -0.73
CA GLN A 117 22.48 -3.14 -0.84
C GLN A 117 23.29 -1.94 -1.31
N ASP A 118 24.18 -1.43 -0.44
CA ASP A 118 25.18 -0.45 -0.85
C ASP A 118 25.88 -0.98 -2.11
N GLY A 119 25.84 -0.18 -3.18
CA GLY A 119 26.22 -0.64 -4.51
C GLY A 119 27.62 -1.27 -4.56
N GLU A 120 27.69 -2.59 -4.49
CA GLU A 120 28.71 -3.32 -5.23
C GLU A 120 28.33 -3.19 -6.70
N ALA A 121 28.90 -2.18 -7.34
CA ALA A 121 28.90 -2.04 -8.77
C ALA A 121 29.28 -3.39 -9.37
N THR A 122 28.35 -4.03 -10.07
CA THR A 122 28.66 -5.13 -10.97
C THR A 122 29.70 -4.63 -11.96
N THR A 123 30.97 -5.01 -11.76
CA THR A 123 31.98 -4.92 -12.79
C THR A 123 31.54 -5.83 -13.93
N ALA A 124 31.00 -5.23 -14.98
CA ALA A 124 30.86 -5.90 -16.26
C ALA A 124 32.27 -6.27 -16.74
N THR A 125 32.58 -7.56 -16.72
CA THR A 125 33.71 -8.10 -17.46
C THR A 125 33.43 -7.99 -18.96
N GLU A 126 34.45 -7.51 -19.68
CA GLU A 126 34.52 -7.23 -21.12
C GLU A 126 34.05 -8.37 -22.03
#